data_AF-A0ABD1MXE3-F1
#
_entry.id   AF-A0ABD1MXE3-F1
#
_cell.length_a   1.000
_cell.length_b   1.000
_cell.length_c   1.000
_cell.angle_alpha   90.00
_cell.angle_beta   90.00
_cell.angle_gamma   90.00
#
_symmetry.space_group_name_H-M   'P 1'
#
loop_
_entity.id
_entity.type
_entity.pdbx_description
1 polymer ?
#
loop_
_entity_poly.entity_id
_entity_poly.type
_entity_poly.pdbx_seq_one_letter_code
_entity_poly.pdbx_strand_id
1 'polypeptide(L)'
;MAASSTRLSVTALVLLTALATISLEASASASSVGKFVDETISSHKIVIFSKTYCPYCKRAKAVFKELNQVPYVVELDEREDGSKIQDIMTNIVGRRTVPQVFINGKHLGGSDETVEAYESGQLAKLLGIETEDRDL
;
A
#
# COMPACT_ATOMS: atom_id res chain seq x y z
N MET A 1 42.05 51.38 22.56
CA MET A 1 40.88 51.45 21.65
C MET A 1 41.22 50.57 20.45
N ALA A 2 40.51 49.52 20.05
CA ALA A 2 39.20 49.01 20.40
C ALA A 2 39.19 47.48 20.13
N ALA A 3 38.49 46.72 20.98
CA ALA A 3 38.18 45.32 20.69
C ALA A 3 36.95 45.27 19.77
N SER A 4 37.13 44.83 18.53
CA SER A 4 36.02 44.62 17.59
C SER A 4 35.50 43.20 17.78
N SER A 5 34.48 43.06 18.62
CA SER A 5 33.73 41.81 18.78
C SER A 5 32.79 41.65 17.59
N THR A 6 33.19 40.84 16.61
CA THR A 6 32.30 40.42 15.53
C THR A 6 31.19 39.55 16.14
N ARG A 7 29.98 40.10 16.25
CA ARG A 7 28.79 39.32 16.59
C ARG A 7 28.46 38.41 15.41
N LEU A 8 28.82 37.13 15.50
CA LEU A 8 28.26 36.13 14.59
C LEU A 8 26.74 36.09 14.81
N SER A 9 25.98 36.45 13.79
CA SER A 9 24.52 36.40 13.83
C SER A 9 24.06 34.95 13.94
N VAL A 10 23.26 34.65 14.96
CA VAL A 10 22.73 33.31 15.28
C VAL A 10 21.86 32.72 14.15
N THR A 11 21.46 33.53 13.17
CA THR A 11 20.63 33.12 12.02
C THR A 11 21.34 32.29 10.95
N ALA A 12 22.67 32.31 10.85
CA ALA A 12 23.38 31.57 9.79
C ALA A 12 23.58 30.06 10.08
N LEU A 13 23.43 29.63 11.34
CA LEU A 13 23.66 28.23 11.74
C LEU A 13 22.40 27.34 11.64
N VAL A 14 21.19 27.94 11.64
CA VAL A 14 19.92 27.20 11.60
C VAL A 14 19.56 26.69 10.19
N LEU A 15 20.11 27.31 9.14
CA LEU A 15 19.81 26.96 7.74
C LEU A 15 20.57 25.73 7.21
N LEU A 16 21.78 25.45 7.71
CA LEU A 16 22.52 24.24 7.32
C LEU A 16 22.04 22.97 8.04
N THR A 17 21.54 23.08 9.28
CA THR A 17 21.01 21.93 10.01
C THR A 17 19.63 21.50 9.48
N ALA A 18 18.79 22.43 9.03
CA ALA A 18 17.46 22.11 8.52
C ALA A 18 17.48 21.23 7.25
N LEU A 19 18.47 21.40 6.36
CA LEU A 19 18.61 20.58 5.16
C LEU A 19 19.03 19.14 5.46
N ALA A 20 19.90 18.92 6.45
CA ALA A 20 20.35 17.59 6.84
C ALA A 20 19.30 16.81 7.66
N THR A 21 18.46 17.49 8.43
CA THR A 21 17.38 16.84 9.20
C THR A 21 16.23 16.35 8.31
N ILE A 22 15.86 17.10 7.26
CA ILE A 22 14.76 16.73 6.35
C ILE A 22 15.05 15.42 5.59
N SER A 23 16.29 15.20 5.15
CA SER A 23 16.65 14.01 4.36
C SER A 23 16.60 12.70 5.16
N LEU A 24 16.90 12.74 6.47
CA LEU A 24 16.89 11.54 7.31
C LEU A 24 15.48 11.09 7.69
N GLU A 25 14.57 12.04 7.99
CA GLU A 25 13.17 11.74 8.32
C GLU A 25 12.39 11.17 7.13
N ALA A 26 12.62 11.68 5.93
CA ALA A 26 11.99 11.16 4.71
C ALA A 26 12.39 9.70 4.45
N SER A 27 13.68 9.39 4.56
CA SER A 27 14.23 8.04 4.33
C SER A 27 13.78 7.03 5.40
N ALA A 28 13.76 7.43 6.68
CA ALA A 28 13.23 6.60 7.75
C ALA A 28 11.73 6.32 7.58
N SER A 29 10.92 7.33 7.21
CA SER A 29 9.49 7.14 6.99
C SER A 29 9.17 6.27 5.77
N ALA A 30 9.97 6.35 4.70
CA ALA A 30 9.83 5.46 3.55
C ALA A 30 10.13 4.00 3.93
N SER A 31 11.14 3.77 4.79
CA SER A 31 11.49 2.43 5.27
C SER A 31 10.40 1.81 6.15
N SER A 32 9.73 2.60 7.01
CA SER A 32 8.64 2.10 7.86
C SER A 32 7.38 1.78 7.06
N VAL A 33 7.04 2.60 6.07
CA VAL A 33 5.88 2.36 5.19
C VAL A 33 6.11 1.13 4.31
N GLY A 34 7.30 0.98 3.74
CA GLY A 34 7.67 -0.22 3.00
C GLY A 34 7.53 -1.49 3.84
N LYS A 35 8.10 -1.48 5.07
CA LYS A 35 7.97 -2.59 6.01
C LYS A 35 6.50 -2.92 6.33
N PHE A 36 5.67 -1.91 6.56
CA PHE A 36 4.23 -2.12 6.77
C PHE A 36 3.57 -2.83 5.57
N VAL A 37 3.88 -2.41 4.35
CA VAL A 37 3.35 -3.04 3.13
C VAL A 37 3.77 -4.50 3.04
N ASP A 38 5.07 -4.78 3.21
CA ASP A 38 5.62 -6.14 3.13
C ASP A 38 5.04 -7.07 4.21
N GLU A 39 4.96 -6.59 5.44
CA GLU A 39 4.36 -7.33 6.57
C GLU A 39 2.87 -7.57 6.33
N THR A 40 2.13 -6.57 5.84
CA THR A 40 0.70 -6.71 5.56
C THR A 40 0.46 -7.80 4.50
N ILE A 41 1.21 -7.74 3.38
CA ILE A 41 1.11 -8.69 2.26
C ILE A 41 1.47 -10.12 2.69
N SER A 42 2.48 -10.27 3.55
CA SER A 42 2.97 -11.59 3.97
C SER A 42 2.17 -12.23 5.11
N SER A 43 1.52 -11.44 5.96
CA SER A 43 0.79 -11.94 7.15
C SER A 43 -0.65 -12.33 6.88
N HIS A 44 -1.23 -11.95 5.74
CA HIS A 44 -2.63 -12.21 5.42
C HIS A 44 -2.79 -13.00 4.13
N LYS A 45 -3.73 -13.96 4.13
CA LYS A 45 -4.07 -14.76 2.95
C LYS A 45 -4.55 -13.89 1.78
N ILE A 46 -5.34 -12.85 2.09
CA ILE A 46 -5.94 -11.93 1.10
C ILE A 46 -5.73 -10.52 1.62
N VAL A 47 -5.09 -9.66 0.81
CA VAL A 47 -4.91 -8.24 1.10
C VAL A 47 -5.51 -7.41 -0.02
N ILE A 48 -6.24 -6.35 0.34
CA ILE A 48 -6.74 -5.36 -0.61
C ILE A 48 -6.29 -3.97 -0.13
N PHE A 49 -5.35 -3.36 -0.86
CA PHE A 49 -5.10 -1.93 -0.73
C PHE A 49 -6.19 -1.17 -1.48
N SER A 50 -6.89 -0.30 -0.77
CA SER A 50 -8.22 0.15 -1.15
C SER A 50 -8.44 1.64 -0.87
N LYS A 51 -9.59 2.16 -1.29
CA LYS A 51 -10.15 3.41 -0.78
C LYS A 51 -11.65 3.26 -0.55
N THR A 52 -12.16 3.86 0.51
CA THR A 52 -13.56 3.69 0.96
C THR A 52 -14.58 4.11 -0.11
N TYR A 53 -14.29 5.20 -0.81
CA TYR A 53 -15.16 5.78 -1.82
C TYR A 53 -15.05 5.13 -3.21
N CYS A 54 -14.03 4.29 -3.45
CA CYS A 54 -13.70 3.80 -4.78
C CYS A 54 -14.68 2.70 -5.25
N PRO A 55 -15.38 2.86 -6.39
CA PRO A 55 -16.31 1.85 -6.88
C PRO A 55 -15.62 0.56 -7.35
N TYR A 56 -14.42 0.66 -7.93
CA TYR A 56 -13.60 -0.51 -8.31
C TYR A 56 -13.16 -1.32 -7.09
N CYS A 57 -12.87 -0.65 -5.98
CA CYS A 57 -12.56 -1.31 -4.72
C CYS A 57 -13.76 -2.09 -4.18
N LYS A 58 -14.96 -1.48 -4.21
CA LYS A 58 -16.20 -2.15 -3.81
C LYS A 58 -16.46 -3.40 -4.65
N ARG A 59 -16.23 -3.32 -5.96
CA ARG A 59 -16.36 -4.46 -6.88
C ARG A 59 -15.40 -5.60 -6.52
N ALA A 60 -14.11 -5.32 -6.33
CA ALA A 60 -13.14 -6.33 -5.91
C ALA A 60 -13.49 -6.97 -4.56
N LYS A 61 -13.93 -6.17 -3.56
CA LYS A 61 -14.38 -6.69 -2.25
C LYS A 61 -15.59 -7.61 -2.38
N ALA A 62 -16.53 -7.29 -3.28
CA ALA A 62 -17.72 -8.10 -3.50
C ALA A 62 -17.38 -9.51 -4.00
N VAL A 63 -16.38 -9.67 -4.87
CA VAL A 63 -15.89 -10.99 -5.32
C VAL A 63 -15.51 -11.89 -4.15
N PHE A 64 -14.73 -11.36 -3.19
CA PHE A 64 -14.35 -12.16 -2.01
C PHE A 64 -15.52 -12.45 -1.08
N LYS A 65 -16.51 -11.55 -1.01
CA LYS A 65 -17.75 -11.78 -0.28
C LYS A 65 -18.55 -12.93 -0.88
N GLU A 66 -18.67 -13.01 -2.20
CA GLU A 66 -19.34 -14.14 -2.90
C GLU A 66 -18.64 -15.48 -2.60
N LEU A 67 -17.31 -15.48 -2.46
CA LEU A 67 -16.51 -16.64 -2.09
C LEU A 67 -16.48 -16.93 -0.56
N ASN A 68 -17.29 -16.22 0.24
CA ASN A 68 -17.28 -16.29 1.70
C ASN A 68 -15.89 -16.11 2.33
N GLN A 69 -15.04 -15.29 1.69
CA GLN A 69 -13.72 -14.94 2.21
C GLN A 69 -13.75 -13.53 2.81
N VAL A 70 -12.93 -13.33 3.85
CA VAL A 70 -12.78 -12.03 4.51
C VAL A 70 -11.36 -11.50 4.23
N PRO A 71 -11.21 -10.54 3.32
CA PRO A 71 -9.92 -9.90 3.05
C PRO A 71 -9.46 -9.03 4.21
N TYR A 72 -8.14 -8.90 4.39
CA TYR A 72 -7.56 -7.79 5.12
C TYR A 72 -7.53 -6.56 4.21
N VAL A 73 -8.22 -5.49 4.61
CA VAL A 73 -8.38 -4.28 3.78
C VAL A 73 -7.61 -3.13 4.41
N VAL A 74 -6.79 -2.46 3.60
CA VAL A 74 -6.11 -1.22 3.98
C VAL A 74 -6.76 -0.07 3.21
N GLU A 75 -7.59 0.73 3.89
CA GLU A 75 -8.23 1.91 3.31
C GLU A 75 -7.23 3.08 3.32
N LEU A 76 -6.65 3.37 2.16
CA LEU A 76 -5.56 4.33 2.03
C LEU A 76 -6.02 5.78 2.23
N ASP A 77 -7.28 6.08 1.98
CA ASP A 77 -7.87 7.41 2.23
C ASP A 77 -8.12 7.69 3.72
N GLU A 78 -8.07 6.67 4.58
CA GLU A 78 -8.20 6.82 6.04
C GLU A 78 -6.85 6.81 6.76
N ARG A 79 -5.74 6.85 6.01
CA ARG A 79 -4.37 6.81 6.54
C ARG A 79 -3.57 8.05 6.15
N GLU A 80 -2.87 8.63 7.11
CA GLU A 80 -1.96 9.76 6.85
C GLU A 80 -0.84 9.40 5.87
N ASP A 81 -0.35 8.16 5.93
CA ASP A 81 0.71 7.63 5.05
C ASP A 81 0.17 6.96 3.77
N GLY A 82 -1.15 7.06 3.50
CA GLY A 82 -1.80 6.38 2.38
C GLY A 82 -1.16 6.70 1.02
N SER A 83 -0.80 7.96 0.78
CA SER A 83 -0.10 8.35 -0.47
C SER A 83 1.27 7.67 -0.58
N LYS A 84 2.02 7.57 0.52
CA LYS A 84 3.33 6.89 0.53
C LYS A 84 3.17 5.39 0.27
N ILE A 85 2.11 4.76 0.79
CA ILE A 85 1.79 3.37 0.45
C ILE A 85 1.53 3.23 -1.05
N GLN A 86 0.83 4.19 -1.68
CA GLN A 86 0.64 4.19 -3.14
C GLN A 86 1.96 4.38 -3.91
N ASP A 87 2.93 5.14 -3.38
CA ASP A 87 4.29 5.23 -3.93
C ASP A 87 5.01 3.88 -3.87
N ILE A 88 4.97 3.20 -2.72
CA ILE A 88 5.52 1.84 -2.58
C ILE A 88 4.86 0.88 -3.56
N MET A 89 3.53 0.95 -3.68
CA MET A 89 2.76 0.12 -4.61
C MET A 89 3.22 0.31 -6.07
N THR A 90 3.54 1.55 -6.44
CA THR A 90 4.09 1.85 -7.76
C THR A 90 5.43 1.15 -7.98
N ASN A 91 6.27 1.06 -6.95
CA ASN A 91 7.56 0.36 -7.03
C ASN A 91 7.41 -1.17 -7.10
N ILE A 92 6.48 -1.76 -6.35
CA ILE A 92 6.35 -3.23 -6.27
C ILE A 92 5.49 -3.84 -7.37
N VAL A 93 4.47 -3.14 -7.86
CA VAL A 93 3.53 -3.67 -8.88
C VAL A 93 3.38 -2.76 -10.10
N GLY A 94 4.16 -1.69 -10.19
CA GLY A 94 4.14 -0.77 -11.35
C GLY A 94 2.89 0.11 -11.44
N ARG A 95 1.99 0.09 -10.45
CA ARG A 95 0.69 0.78 -10.48
C ARG A 95 0.42 1.51 -9.17
N ARG A 96 0.02 2.78 -9.27
CA ARG A 96 -0.41 3.61 -8.14
C ARG A 96 -1.90 3.43 -7.79
N THR A 97 -2.69 2.93 -8.73
CA THR A 97 -4.16 2.90 -8.65
C THR A 97 -4.66 1.92 -7.58
N VAL A 98 -5.87 2.13 -7.08
CA VAL A 98 -6.59 1.16 -6.23
C VAL A 98 -7.77 0.56 -7.00
N PRO A 99 -8.20 -0.68 -6.70
CA PRO A 99 -7.61 -1.59 -5.71
C PRO A 99 -6.28 -2.19 -6.18
N GLN A 100 -5.48 -2.68 -5.24
CA GLN A 100 -4.41 -3.66 -5.50
C GLN A 100 -4.62 -4.86 -4.59
N VAL A 101 -4.76 -6.03 -5.22
CA VAL A 101 -5.16 -7.27 -4.56
C VAL A 101 -3.99 -8.25 -4.53
N PHE A 102 -3.76 -8.84 -3.37
CA PHE A 102 -2.73 -9.86 -3.16
C PHE A 102 -3.37 -11.13 -2.57
N ILE A 103 -2.94 -12.29 -3.06
CA ILE A 103 -3.36 -13.61 -2.58
C ILE A 103 -2.11 -14.41 -2.20
N ASN A 104 -2.02 -14.88 -0.96
CA ASN A 104 -0.88 -15.61 -0.41
C ASN A 104 0.46 -14.90 -0.71
N GLY A 105 0.50 -13.58 -0.48
CA GLY A 105 1.66 -12.73 -0.74
C GLY A 105 1.96 -12.41 -2.22
N LYS A 106 1.21 -12.97 -3.18
CA LYS A 106 1.41 -12.72 -4.62
C LYS A 106 0.42 -11.70 -5.13
N HIS A 107 0.89 -10.76 -5.94
CA HIS A 107 0.03 -9.77 -6.59
C HIS A 107 -0.88 -10.44 -7.61
N LEU A 108 -2.19 -10.22 -7.48
CA LEU A 108 -3.20 -10.68 -8.42
C LEU A 108 -3.48 -9.62 -9.48
N GLY A 109 -3.61 -8.36 -9.05
CA GLY A 109 -3.97 -7.24 -9.95
C GLY A 109 -4.91 -6.23 -9.29
N GLY A 110 -5.64 -5.50 -10.14
CA GLY A 110 -6.68 -4.56 -9.74
C GLY A 110 -8.06 -5.18 -9.75
N SER A 111 -9.09 -4.36 -9.98
CA SER A 111 -10.48 -4.83 -9.94
C SER A 111 -10.82 -5.76 -11.10
N ASP A 112 -10.31 -5.48 -12.29
CA ASP A 112 -10.70 -6.22 -13.49
C ASP A 112 -10.04 -7.60 -13.48
N GLU A 113 -8.76 -7.67 -13.12
CA GLU A 113 -8.03 -8.92 -12.96
C GLU A 113 -8.60 -9.78 -11.81
N THR A 114 -9.12 -9.15 -10.74
CA THR A 114 -9.80 -9.87 -9.66
C THR A 114 -11.11 -10.51 -10.12
N VAL A 115 -11.91 -9.79 -10.92
CA VAL A 115 -13.17 -10.30 -11.47
C VAL A 115 -12.89 -11.40 -12.49
N GLU A 116 -11.93 -11.20 -13.39
CA GLU A 116 -11.52 -12.21 -14.37
C GLU A 116 -11.04 -13.51 -13.70
N ALA A 117 -10.21 -13.40 -12.65
CA ALA A 117 -9.77 -14.56 -11.89
C ALA A 117 -10.93 -15.28 -11.19
N TYR A 118 -11.95 -14.54 -10.74
CA TYR A 118 -13.15 -15.13 -10.16
C TYR A 118 -14.00 -15.87 -11.19
N GLU A 119 -14.31 -15.22 -12.31
CA GLU A 119 -15.15 -15.77 -13.38
C GLU A 119 -14.52 -17.01 -14.03
N SER A 120 -13.19 -17.02 -14.16
CA SER A 120 -12.43 -18.17 -14.68
C SER A 120 -12.25 -19.32 -13.67
N GLY A 121 -12.67 -19.15 -12.41
CA GLY A 121 -12.42 -20.11 -11.33
C GLY A 121 -10.96 -20.13 -10.82
N GLN A 122 -10.05 -19.37 -11.44
CA GLN A 122 -8.66 -19.26 -11.00
C GLN A 122 -8.54 -18.78 -9.56
N LEU A 123 -9.38 -17.83 -9.14
CA LEU A 123 -9.36 -17.27 -7.80
C LEU A 123 -9.75 -18.32 -6.75
N ALA A 124 -10.76 -19.13 -7.04
CA ALA A 124 -11.15 -20.25 -6.17
C ALA A 124 -9.99 -21.24 -5.99
N LYS A 125 -9.31 -21.60 -7.09
CA LYS A 125 -8.11 -22.45 -7.07
C LYS A 125 -6.97 -21.83 -6.25
N LEU A 126 -6.69 -20.54 -6.41
CA LEU A 126 -5.66 -19.83 -5.63
C LEU A 126 -5.97 -19.80 -4.14
N LEU A 127 -7.25 -19.82 -3.78
CA LEU A 127 -7.73 -19.81 -2.40
C LEU A 127 -7.90 -21.21 -1.81
N GLY A 128 -7.72 -22.28 -2.59
CA GLY A 128 -7.96 -23.65 -2.16
C GLY A 128 -9.43 -23.94 -1.87
N ILE A 129 -10.34 -23.27 -2.59
CA ILE A 129 -11.77 -23.54 -2.52
C ILE A 129 -12.05 -24.68 -3.50
N GLU A 130 -12.51 -25.82 -2.99
CA GLU A 130 -12.95 -26.93 -3.84
C GLU A 130 -14.20 -26.50 -4.59
N THR A 131 -14.07 -26.31 -5.89
CA THR A 131 -15.24 -26.20 -6.77
C THR A 131 -15.63 -27.62 -7.12
N GLU A 132 -16.67 -28.15 -6.47
CA GLU A 132 -17.31 -29.38 -6.94
C GLU A 132 -17.65 -29.18 -8.42
N ASP A 133 -17.14 -30.08 -9.27
CA ASP A 133 -17.37 -30.08 -10.71
C ASP A 133 -18.89 -29.97 -10.94
N ARG A 134 -19.34 -28.78 -11.35
CA ARG A 134 -20.70 -28.59 -11.84
C ARG A 134 -20.74 -29.16 -13.26
N ASP A 135 -20.76 -30.49 -13.32
CA ASP A 135 -21.18 -31.25 -14.49
C ASP A 135 -22.58 -30.77 -14.89
N LEU A 136 -22.65 -30.01 -15.98
CA LEU A 136 -23.84 -29.76 -16.78
C LEU A 136 -23.52 -30.04 -18.25
#